data_AF-A0A5C7YZK4-F1
#
_entry.id   AF-A0A5C7YZK4-F1
#
_cell.length_a   1.000
_cell.length_b   1.000
_cell.length_c   1.000
_cell.angle_alpha   90.00
_cell.angle_beta   90.00
_cell.angle_gamma   90.00
#
_symmetry.space_group_name_H-M   'P 1'
#
loop_
_entity.id
_entity.type
_entity.pdbx_description
1 polymer ?
#
loop_
_entity_poly.entity_id
_entity_poly.type
_entity_poly.pdbx_seq_one_letter_code
_entity_poly.pdbx_strand_id
1 'polypeptide(L)'
;MSRKKTVELPEVNFSEDGDSRYLHLASPWIQGSMLIKKPYDIELEYVQRMMAWLLFMPPTEVAGAHAMQLGLGAGTITKFCYKKLKMT
;
A
#
# COMPACT_ATOMS: atom_id res chain seq x y z
N MET A 1 20.72 3.03 33.14
CA MET A 1 19.87 2.47 32.07
C MET A 1 18.86 3.53 31.66
N SER A 2 18.92 4.03 30.41
CA SER A 2 18.00 5.06 29.92
C SER A 2 16.62 4.44 29.67
N ARG A 3 15.57 4.97 30.31
CA ARG A 3 14.18 4.58 30.00
C ARG A 3 13.89 4.99 28.56
N LYS A 4 13.66 4.00 27.69
CA LYS A 4 13.17 4.23 26.33
C LYS A 4 11.86 5.02 26.45
N LYS A 5 11.84 6.25 25.93
CA LYS A 5 10.64 7.07 25.86
C LYS A 5 9.60 6.29 25.04
N THR A 6 8.44 6.00 25.62
CA THR A 6 7.32 5.42 24.87
C THR A 6 6.91 6.42 23.80
N VAL A 7 6.99 6.00 22.54
CA VAL A 7 6.52 6.80 21.40
C VAL A 7 5.01 6.53 21.29
N GLU A 8 4.20 7.56 21.46
CA GLU A 8 2.79 7.49 21.10
C GLU A 8 2.68 7.43 19.57
N LEU A 9 2.02 6.39 19.08
CA LEU A 9 1.77 6.20 17.66
C LEU A 9 0.46 6.91 17.27
N PRO A 10 0.32 7.37 16.01
CA PRO A 10 -0.91 7.99 15.55
C PRO A 10 -2.09 7.01 15.63
N GLU A 11 -3.25 7.51 15.99
CA GLU A 11 -4.51 6.75 15.95
C GLU A 11 -4.84 6.31 14.52
N VAL A 12 -5.31 5.07 14.36
CA VAL A 12 -5.64 4.47 13.06
C VAL A 12 -7.16 4.41 12.91
N ASN A 13 -7.69 5.06 11.88
CA ASN A 13 -9.12 5.12 11.61
C ASN A 13 -9.44 4.66 10.17
N PHE A 14 -10.67 4.17 9.97
CA PHE A 14 -11.17 3.76 8.67
C PHE A 14 -12.49 4.47 8.36
N SER A 15 -12.68 4.81 7.09
CA SER A 15 -13.97 5.27 6.55
C SER A 15 -14.33 4.49 5.29
N GLU A 16 -15.60 4.50 4.92
CA GLU A 16 -16.11 3.83 3.73
C GLU A 16 -16.97 4.77 2.91
N ASP A 17 -16.80 4.73 1.59
CA ASP A 17 -17.66 5.41 0.63
C ASP A 17 -17.88 4.48 -0.57
N GLY A 18 -19.14 4.16 -0.86
CA GLY A 18 -19.52 3.22 -1.90
C GLY A 18 -18.83 1.85 -1.76
N ASP A 19 -17.98 1.51 -2.74
CA ASP A 19 -17.24 0.24 -2.80
C ASP A 19 -15.80 0.35 -2.25
N SER A 20 -15.44 1.50 -1.66
CA SER A 20 -14.08 1.83 -1.25
C SER A 20 -13.97 2.00 0.27
N ARG A 21 -12.84 1.53 0.82
CA ARG A 21 -12.44 1.73 2.22
C ARG A 21 -11.16 2.56 2.26
N TYR A 22 -11.12 3.58 3.12
CA TYR A 22 -10.00 4.50 3.28
C TYR A 22 -9.31 4.33 4.63
N LEU A 23 -7.99 4.54 4.63
CA LEU A 23 -7.14 4.54 5.81
C LEU A 23 -6.76 5.98 6.18
N HIS A 24 -6.88 6.29 7.46
CA HIS A 24 -6.54 7.56 8.07
C HIS A 24 -5.63 7.35 9.29
N LEU A 25 -4.55 8.13 9.40
CA LEU A 25 -3.65 8.14 10.57
C LEU A 25 -3.67 9.54 11.19
N ALA A 26 -4.28 9.64 12.37
CA ALA A 26 -4.39 10.85 13.22
C ALA A 26 -4.88 12.13 12.50
N SER A 27 -5.47 12.03 11.31
CA SER A 27 -5.92 13.15 10.49
C SER A 27 -7.08 12.70 9.59
N PRO A 28 -7.90 13.62 9.08
CA PRO A 28 -8.97 13.28 8.13
C PRO A 28 -8.44 12.93 6.73
N TRP A 29 -7.13 13.10 6.48
CA TRP A 29 -6.55 12.86 5.16
C TRP A 29 -6.51 11.37 4.83
N ILE A 30 -6.79 11.05 3.56
CA ILE A 30 -6.70 9.69 3.04
C ILE A 30 -5.23 9.37 2.81
N GLN A 31 -4.72 8.34 3.48
CA GLN A 31 -3.35 7.85 3.30
C GLN A 31 -3.27 6.56 2.48
N GLY A 32 -4.41 5.92 2.27
CA GLY A 32 -4.57 4.85 1.32
C GLY A 32 -6.02 4.46 1.18
N SER A 33 -6.30 3.68 0.15
CA SER A 33 -7.64 3.19 -0.13
C SER A 33 -7.60 1.76 -0.65
N MET A 34 -8.76 1.13 -0.64
CA MET A 34 -8.96 -0.23 -1.10
C MET A 34 -10.40 -0.43 -1.60
N LEU A 35 -10.53 -0.93 -2.82
CA LEU A 35 -11.78 -1.49 -3.31
C LEU A 35 -12.12 -2.76 -2.53
N ILE A 36 -13.27 -2.78 -1.86
CA ILE A 36 -13.70 -3.90 -1.00
C ILE A 36 -13.83 -5.19 -1.81
N LYS A 37 -14.43 -5.12 -3.01
CA LYS A 37 -14.63 -6.28 -3.90
C LYS A 37 -13.36 -6.70 -4.66
N LYS A 38 -12.36 -5.83 -4.76
CA LYS A 38 -11.12 -6.05 -5.51
C LYS A 38 -9.91 -5.60 -4.69
N PRO A 39 -9.67 -6.21 -3.52
CA PRO A 39 -8.73 -5.67 -2.54
C PRO A 39 -7.28 -5.65 -3.02
N TYR A 40 -6.94 -6.40 -4.08
CA TYR A 40 -5.60 -6.43 -4.65
C TYR A 40 -5.41 -5.49 -5.85
N ASP A 41 -6.45 -4.79 -6.29
CA ASP A 41 -6.33 -3.78 -7.33
C ASP A 41 -5.89 -2.45 -6.70
N ILE A 42 -5.15 -1.66 -7.46
CA ILE A 42 -4.71 -0.33 -7.03
C ILE A 42 -5.77 0.68 -7.43
N GLU A 43 -6.51 1.21 -6.47
CA GLU A 43 -7.59 2.18 -6.71
C GLU A 43 -7.05 3.57 -7.07
N LEU A 44 -6.14 4.12 -6.25
CA LEU A 44 -5.65 5.48 -6.40
C LEU A 44 -4.65 5.58 -7.55
N GLU A 45 -4.91 6.50 -8.47
CA GLU A 45 -4.10 6.69 -9.66
C GLU A 45 -2.64 7.02 -9.33
N TYR A 46 -2.38 7.84 -8.31
CA TYR A 46 -1.00 8.15 -7.93
C TYR A 46 -0.23 6.90 -7.49
N VAL A 47 -0.89 5.94 -6.83
CA VAL A 47 -0.28 4.67 -6.43
C VAL A 47 -0.05 3.77 -7.66
N GLN A 48 -0.92 3.83 -8.68
CA GLN A 48 -0.68 3.16 -9.95
C GLN A 48 0.57 3.74 -10.64
N ARG A 49 0.73 5.07 -10.64
CA ARG A 49 1.93 5.74 -11.20
C ARG A 49 3.21 5.34 -10.47
N MET A 50 3.15 5.01 -9.18
CA MET A 50 4.33 4.47 -8.46
C MET A 50 4.79 3.11 -9.01
N MET A 51 3.95 2.40 -9.77
CA MET A 51 4.32 1.17 -10.47
C MET A 51 4.93 1.40 -11.86
N ALA A 52 5.20 2.66 -12.25
CA ALA A 52 5.79 2.99 -13.56
C ALA A 52 7.14 2.30 -13.83
N TRP A 53 7.84 1.84 -12.78
CA TRP A 53 9.04 1.04 -12.91
C TRP A 53 8.83 -0.25 -13.73
N LEU A 54 7.61 -0.80 -13.76
CA LEU A 54 7.25 -1.98 -14.56
C LEU A 54 7.47 -1.76 -16.06
N LEU A 55 7.45 -0.51 -16.54
CA LEU A 55 7.72 -0.18 -17.95
C LEU A 55 9.16 -0.48 -18.36
N PHE A 56 10.08 -0.62 -17.39
CA PHE A 56 11.50 -0.83 -17.62
C PHE A 56 11.96 -2.25 -17.29
N MET A 57 11.02 -3.17 -16.99
CA MET A 57 11.32 -4.56 -16.67
C MET A 57 10.63 -5.51 -17.66
N PRO A 58 11.31 -6.57 -18.15
CA PRO A 58 10.66 -7.61 -18.92
C PRO A 58 9.53 -8.28 -18.10
N PRO A 59 8.30 -8.41 -18.63
CA PRO A 59 7.18 -8.98 -17.88
C PRO A 59 7.44 -10.39 -17.33
N THR A 60 8.28 -11.17 -18.03
CA THR A 60 8.68 -12.53 -17.63
C THR A 60 9.58 -12.56 -16.40
N GLU A 61 10.25 -11.46 -16.07
CA GLU A 61 11.18 -11.36 -14.93
C GLU A 61 10.51 -10.79 -13.67
N VAL A 62 9.28 -10.27 -13.79
CA VAL A 62 8.56 -9.67 -12.66
C VAL A 62 8.10 -10.74 -11.66
N ALA A 63 7.64 -11.89 -12.14
CA ALA A 63 7.25 -12.99 -11.27
C ALA A 63 8.48 -13.59 -10.57
N GLY A 64 8.41 -13.77 -9.25
CA GLY A 64 9.53 -14.24 -8.43
C GLY A 64 10.61 -13.17 -8.13
N ALA A 65 10.48 -11.95 -8.68
CA ALA A 65 11.34 -10.85 -8.28
C ALA A 65 11.04 -10.38 -6.84
N HIS A 66 11.95 -9.57 -6.29
CA HIS A 66 11.85 -9.04 -4.95
C HIS A 66 11.65 -7.52 -4.96
N ALA A 67 10.64 -7.02 -4.23
CA ALA A 67 10.35 -5.60 -4.11
C ALA A 67 10.63 -5.10 -2.68
N MET A 68 11.48 -4.09 -2.55
CA MET A 68 11.66 -3.35 -1.30
C MET A 68 10.79 -2.10 -1.29
N GLN A 69 10.04 -1.90 -0.20
CA GLN A 69 9.16 -0.74 -0.02
C GLN A 69 9.58 0.04 1.23
N LEU A 70 9.71 1.36 1.08
CA LEU A 70 9.97 2.27 2.19
C LEU A 70 8.69 3.06 2.49
N GLY A 71 8.10 2.83 3.67
CA GLY A 71 6.81 3.41 4.03
C GLY A 71 5.64 2.67 3.38
N LEU A 72 4.69 3.42 2.78
CA LEU A 72 3.52 2.87 2.07
C LEU A 72 2.58 2.04 2.97
N GLY A 73 2.27 2.56 4.17
CA GLY A 73 1.57 1.86 5.25
C GLY A 73 0.17 1.32 4.94
N ALA A 74 -0.46 1.74 3.84
CA ALA A 74 -1.72 1.15 3.37
C ALA A 74 -1.55 -0.26 2.77
N GLY A 75 -0.30 -0.67 2.47
CA GLY A 75 0.02 -1.99 1.92
C GLY A 75 -0.47 -2.22 0.50
N THR A 76 -0.96 -1.18 -0.20
CA THR A 76 -1.53 -1.27 -1.55
C THR A 76 -0.54 -1.85 -2.56
N ILE A 77 0.69 -1.35 -2.57
CA ILE A 77 1.74 -1.88 -3.46
C ILE A 77 2.20 -3.27 -2.99
N THR A 78 2.35 -3.49 -1.68
CA THR A 78 2.72 -4.79 -1.11
C THR A 78 1.80 -5.91 -1.57
N LYS A 79 0.48 -5.75 -1.37
CA LYS A 79 -0.49 -6.78 -1.75
C LYS A 79 -0.63 -6.93 -3.27
N PHE A 80 -0.43 -5.86 -4.03
CA PHE A 80 -0.40 -5.91 -5.50
C PHE A 80 0.81 -6.73 -5.99
N CYS A 81 2.03 -6.41 -5.52
CA CYS A 81 3.24 -7.15 -5.87
C CYS A 81 3.12 -8.64 -5.53
N TYR A 82 2.62 -8.96 -4.33
CA TYR A 82 2.44 -10.35 -3.93
C TYR A 82 1.37 -11.07 -4.77
N LYS A 83 0.17 -10.51 -4.89
CA LYS A 83 -0.97 -11.25 -5.46
C LYS A 83 -1.06 -11.17 -6.99
N LYS A 84 -0.80 -10.00 -7.57
CA LYS A 84 -0.96 -9.73 -9.00
C LYS A 84 0.33 -9.98 -9.77
N LEU A 85 1.47 -9.53 -9.22
CA LEU A 85 2.78 -9.69 -9.87
C LEU A 85 3.52 -10.98 -9.50
N LYS A 86 3.09 -11.67 -8.43
CA LYS A 86 3.70 -12.92 -7.95
C LYS A 86 5.17 -12.75 -7.52
N MET A 87 5.49 -11.60 -6.91
CA MET A 87 6.80 -11.32 -6.32
C MET A 87 6.94 -12.01 -4.95
N THR A 88 8.19 -12.29 -4.54
CA THR A 88 8.54 -12.99 -3.29
C THR A 88 9.45 -12.17 -2.38
#